data_AF-A0A9P5Y8C8-F1
#
_entry.id   AF-A0A9P5Y8C8-F1
#
_cell.length_a   1.000
_cell.length_b   1.000
_cell.length_c   1.000
_cell.angle_alpha   90.00
_cell.angle_beta   90.00
_cell.angle_gamma   90.00
#
_symmetry.space_group_name_H-M   'P 1'
#
loop_
_entity.id
_entity.type
_entity.pdbx_description
1 polymer ?
#
loop_
_entity_poly.entity_id
_entity_poly.type
_entity_poly.pdbx_seq_one_letter_code
_entity_poly.pdbx_strand_id
1 'polypeptide(L)'
;MAICVSCIYTTASFLSNAPERSIIQHYIAGIFHSQEWERFCSFLTMVFGKSELHAQLAADALSFSTKAAPKKNNSRSPGPKGMFNQYSSPSKTEVNQSIEFILFPILKLTDDTVPVYDGHKVDFDPSTHLQRIHELFPDFEGEVPQGSFSVVGYTTSVYSGKENQSHISCNVQWVIVLGTPQ
;
A
#
# COMPACT_ATOMS: atom_id res chain seq x y z
N MET A 1 -5.84 12.71 6.85
CA MET A 1 -5.78 11.29 6.42
C MET A 1 -5.03 10.54 7.50
N ALA A 2 -5.57 9.45 8.04
CA ALA A 2 -4.89 8.67 9.08
C ALA A 2 -3.94 7.65 8.43
N ILE A 3 -2.76 7.48 9.01
CA ILE A 3 -1.83 6.40 8.64
C ILE A 3 -2.03 5.26 9.64
N CYS A 4 -2.27 4.07 9.12
CA CYS A 4 -2.23 2.82 9.86
C CYS A 4 -0.79 2.29 9.85
N VAL A 5 -0.40 1.67 10.95
CA VAL A 5 0.90 1.03 11.11
C VAL A 5 0.66 -0.40 11.55
N SER A 6 1.27 -1.37 10.88
CA SER A 6 1.13 -2.79 11.25
C SER A 6 2.43 -3.53 11.07
N CYS A 7 2.70 -4.45 12.00
CA CYS A 7 3.84 -5.35 11.94
C CYS A 7 3.46 -6.63 11.19
N ILE A 8 4.29 -7.04 10.24
CA ILE A 8 4.06 -8.22 9.40
C ILE A 8 5.31 -9.11 9.34
N TYR A 9 5.05 -10.40 9.16
CA TYR A 9 6.02 -11.33 8.61
C TYR A 9 5.96 -11.25 7.08
N THR A 10 7.00 -10.72 6.46
CA THR A 10 7.04 -10.43 5.03
C THR A 10 7.09 -11.73 4.21
N THR A 11 6.10 -11.95 3.36
CA THR A 11 6.02 -13.13 2.48
C THR A 11 6.47 -12.82 1.06
N ALA A 12 6.35 -11.57 0.61
CA ALA A 12 6.82 -11.11 -0.68
C ALA A 12 7.05 -9.60 -0.67
N SER A 13 8.06 -9.13 -1.39
CA SER A 13 8.34 -7.70 -1.56
C SER A 13 8.76 -7.39 -3.00
N PHE A 14 8.15 -6.35 -3.56
CA PHE A 14 8.41 -5.80 -4.90
C PHE A 14 8.32 -4.28 -4.85
N LEU A 15 8.97 -3.67 -3.87
CA LEU A 15 8.94 -2.23 -3.60
C LEU A 15 9.94 -1.46 -4.46
N SER A 16 11.08 -2.06 -4.79
CA SER A 16 12.09 -1.46 -5.68
C SER A 16 11.78 -1.74 -7.14
N ASN A 17 11.41 -2.99 -7.45
CA ASN A 17 11.13 -3.45 -8.79
C ASN A 17 9.73 -4.06 -8.87
N ALA A 18 8.77 -3.31 -9.43
CA ALA A 18 7.42 -3.82 -9.62
C ALA A 18 7.44 -5.04 -10.56
N PRO A 19 6.64 -6.09 -10.28
CA PRO A 19 6.66 -7.28 -11.12
C PRO A 19 5.98 -7.01 -12.47
N GLU A 20 6.48 -7.66 -13.52
CA GLU A 20 5.90 -7.60 -14.86
C GLU A 20 4.57 -8.36 -14.93
N ARG A 21 3.48 -7.71 -14.50
CA ARG A 21 2.10 -8.21 -14.60
C ARG A 21 1.27 -7.34 -15.54
N SER A 22 0.03 -7.76 -15.79
CA SER A 22 -0.96 -6.97 -16.56
C SER A 22 -1.22 -5.60 -15.92
N ILE A 23 -1.11 -5.53 -14.59
CA ILE A 23 -1.13 -4.32 -13.80
C ILE A 23 0.22 -4.24 -13.08
N ILE A 24 1.00 -3.20 -13.40
CA ILE A 24 2.25 -2.92 -12.70
C ILE A 24 1.85 -2.23 -11.39
N GLN A 25 2.43 -2.66 -10.27
CA GLN A 25 2.30 -2.01 -8.96
C GLN A 25 3.45 -2.44 -8.06
N HIS A 26 4.00 -1.50 -7.28
CA HIS A 26 4.88 -1.84 -6.15
C HIS A 26 4.04 -2.35 -5.00
N TYR A 27 4.47 -3.42 -4.36
CA TYR A 27 3.78 -3.94 -3.19
C TYR A 27 4.70 -4.70 -2.25
N ILE A 28 4.27 -4.79 -1.00
CA ILE A 28 4.76 -5.74 0.00
C ILE A 28 3.57 -6.55 0.49
N ALA A 29 3.78 -7.83 0.76
CA ALA A 29 2.79 -8.71 1.32
C ALA A 29 3.35 -9.38 2.56
N GLY A 30 2.48 -9.60 3.55
CA GLY A 30 2.89 -10.31 4.74
C GLY A 30 1.73 -10.79 5.60
N ILE A 31 2.08 -11.69 6.49
CA ILE A 31 1.16 -12.30 7.45
C ILE A 31 1.22 -11.47 8.73
N PHE A 32 0.04 -11.09 9.22
CA PHE A 32 -0.08 -10.42 10.50
C PHE A 32 0.19 -11.39 11.65
N HIS A 33 0.76 -10.89 12.74
CA HIS A 33 0.67 -11.62 14.00
C HIS A 33 -0.81 -11.74 14.41
N SER A 34 -1.22 -12.86 15.01
CA SER A 34 -2.65 -13.14 15.28
C SER A 34 -3.34 -12.02 16.07
N GLN A 35 -2.66 -11.46 17.07
CA GLN A 35 -3.21 -10.33 17.84
C GLN A 35 -3.37 -9.06 16.99
N GLU A 36 -2.44 -8.80 16.08
CA GLU A 36 -2.47 -7.62 15.22
C GLU A 36 -3.57 -7.75 14.15
N TRP A 37 -3.80 -8.98 13.66
CA TRP A 37 -4.89 -9.29 12.75
C TRP A 37 -6.27 -8.97 13.36
N GLU A 38 -6.54 -9.44 14.58
CA GLU A 38 -7.81 -9.18 15.25
C GLU A 38 -8.04 -7.68 15.52
N ARG A 39 -6.98 -6.97 15.93
CA ARG A 39 -7.01 -5.51 16.09
C ARG A 39 -7.30 -4.80 14.78
N PHE A 40 -6.63 -5.21 13.70
CA PHE A 40 -6.84 -4.66 12.36
C PHE A 40 -8.28 -4.83 11.90
N CYS A 41 -8.84 -6.05 11.98
CA CYS A 41 -10.23 -6.35 11.61
C CYS A 41 -11.22 -5.50 12.41
N SER A 42 -11.05 -5.43 13.73
CA SER A 42 -11.93 -4.66 14.63
C SER A 42 -11.84 -3.15 14.38
N PHE A 43 -10.62 -2.64 14.18
CA PHE A 43 -10.39 -1.22 13.95
C PHE A 43 -10.98 -0.76 12.63
N LEU A 44 -10.76 -1.49 11.53
CA LEU A 44 -11.27 -1.08 10.22
C LEU A 44 -12.79 -1.14 10.14
N THR A 45 -13.41 -2.19 10.67
CA THR A 45 -14.89 -2.30 10.71
C THR A 45 -15.52 -1.16 11.50
N MET A 46 -14.94 -0.82 12.66
CA MET A 46 -15.35 0.33 13.47
C MET A 46 -15.18 1.66 12.71
N VAL A 47 -13.99 1.93 12.15
CA VAL A 47 -13.67 3.21 11.48
C VAL A 47 -14.55 3.44 10.25
N PHE A 48 -14.84 2.39 9.48
CA PHE A 48 -15.67 2.49 8.29
C PHE A 48 -17.18 2.30 8.57
N GLY A 49 -17.56 2.03 9.82
CA GLY A 49 -18.96 1.79 10.20
C GLY A 49 -19.58 0.60 9.46
N LYS A 50 -18.79 -0.46 9.24
CA LYS A 50 -19.21 -1.68 8.53
C LYS A 50 -19.18 -2.86 9.47
N SER A 51 -20.22 -3.71 9.43
CA SER A 51 -20.23 -4.98 10.17
C SER A 51 -19.27 -6.00 9.58
N GLU A 52 -19.00 -5.91 8.28
CA GLU A 52 -18.15 -6.84 7.55
C GLU A 52 -17.37 -6.09 6.46
N LEU A 53 -16.12 -6.47 6.29
CA LEU A 53 -15.21 -5.97 5.28
C LEU A 53 -14.48 -7.16 4.66
N HIS A 54 -14.38 -7.17 3.33
CA HIS A 54 -13.69 -8.24 2.60
C HIS A 54 -12.28 -7.80 2.19
N ALA A 55 -11.31 -8.67 2.41
CA ALA A 55 -9.94 -8.49 1.96
C ALA A 55 -9.54 -9.64 1.02
N GLN A 56 -8.64 -9.37 0.09
CA GLN A 56 -8.00 -10.42 -0.69
C GLN A 56 -6.71 -10.85 0.02
N LEU A 57 -6.66 -12.11 0.45
CA LEU A 57 -5.48 -12.72 1.05
C LEU A 57 -4.91 -13.77 0.09
N ALA A 58 -3.59 -13.87 0.04
CA ALA A 58 -2.88 -14.93 -0.67
C ALA A 58 -2.01 -15.69 0.33
N ALA A 59 -2.35 -16.95 0.61
CA ALA A 59 -1.71 -17.77 1.65
C ALA A 59 -1.58 -17.01 2.98
N ASP A 60 -2.72 -16.50 3.48
CA ASP A 60 -2.85 -15.70 4.72
C ASP A 60 -2.09 -14.36 4.74
N ALA A 61 -1.43 -13.99 3.64
CA ALA A 61 -0.77 -12.71 3.51
C ALA A 61 -1.72 -11.64 2.95
N LEU A 62 -1.76 -10.49 3.61
CA LEU A 62 -2.39 -9.28 3.09
C LEU A 62 -1.36 -8.50 2.27
N SER A 63 -1.82 -7.87 1.19
CA SER A 63 -0.97 -7.03 0.33
C SER A 63 -1.18 -5.54 0.59
N PHE A 64 -0.08 -4.81 0.63
CA PHE A 64 -0.01 -3.36 0.72
C PHE A 64 0.63 -2.87 -0.58
N SER A 65 -0.10 -2.09 -1.35
CA SER A 65 0.31 -1.76 -2.72
C SER A 65 0.21 -0.27 -3.01
N THR A 66 1.05 0.19 -3.92
CA THR A 66 0.89 1.52 -4.52
C THR A 66 -0.28 1.51 -5.50
N LYS A 67 -0.73 2.69 -5.92
CA LYS A 67 -1.77 2.77 -6.94
C LYS A 67 -1.27 2.19 -8.26
N ALA A 68 -1.91 1.14 -8.73
CA ALA A 68 -1.74 0.54 -10.05
C ALA A 68 -1.65 1.57 -11.19
N ALA A 69 -0.66 1.44 -12.08
CA ALA A 69 -0.66 2.14 -13.37
C ALA A 69 -1.02 1.15 -14.49
N PRO A 70 -1.84 1.58 -15.46
CA PRO A 70 -2.09 0.78 -16.65
C PRO A 70 -0.79 0.64 -17.45
N LYS A 71 -0.51 -0.58 -17.93
CA LYS A 71 0.61 -0.85 -18.83
C LYS A 71 0.49 0.07 -20.06
N LYS A 72 1.50 0.92 -20.33
CA LYS A 72 1.59 1.69 -21.57
C LYS A 72 1.81 0.72 -22.73
N ASN A 73 0.74 0.26 -23.37
CA ASN A 73 0.85 -0.44 -24.65
C ASN A 73 1.28 0.58 -25.70
N ASN A 74 2.58 0.61 -26.01
CA ASN A 74 3.15 1.48 -27.04
C ASN A 74 3.07 0.83 -28.43
N SER A 75 1.91 0.26 -28.79
CA SER A 75 1.62 -0.29 -30.12
C SER A 75 0.52 0.52 -30.80
N ARG A 76 0.92 1.62 -31.46
CA ARG A 76 0.07 2.27 -32.48
C ARG A 76 0.12 1.44 -33.76
N SER A 77 -0.83 0.53 -33.91
CA SER A 77 -1.28 0.08 -35.24
C SER A 77 -2.71 0.60 -35.47
N PRO A 78 -3.03 1.20 -36.62
CA PRO A 78 -4.34 1.77 -36.88
C PRO A 78 -5.35 0.62 -37.14
N GLY A 79 -5.98 0.13 -36.08
CA GLY A 79 -7.09 -0.83 -36.15
C GLY A 79 -8.45 -0.12 -36.32
N PRO A 80 -9.44 -0.78 -36.95
CA PRO A 80 -10.67 -0.13 -37.41
C PRO A 80 -11.58 0.28 -36.23
N LYS A 81 -12.29 1.40 -36.42
CA LYS A 81 -13.23 2.01 -35.45
C LYS A 81 -14.33 1.01 -35.06
N GLY A 82 -14.23 0.45 -33.85
CA GLY A 82 -15.19 -0.52 -33.31
C GLY A 82 -15.73 -0.12 -31.93
N MET A 83 -16.96 0.41 -31.94
CA MET A 83 -18.11 0.19 -31.02
C MET A 83 -17.99 -0.01 -29.50
N PHE A 84 -16.84 0.16 -28.85
CA PHE A 84 -16.75 0.17 -27.38
C PHE A 84 -16.00 1.42 -26.91
N ASN A 85 -16.75 2.45 -26.53
CA ASN A 85 -16.18 3.62 -25.87
C ASN A 85 -15.66 3.22 -24.47
N GLN A 86 -14.40 3.57 -24.19
CA GLN A 86 -13.91 3.64 -22.82
C GLN A 86 -14.69 4.73 -22.09
N TYR A 87 -15.62 4.33 -21.23
CA TYR A 87 -16.28 5.25 -20.31
C TYR A 87 -15.25 5.80 -19.32
N SER A 88 -14.84 7.05 -19.51
CA SER A 88 -14.23 7.87 -18.45
C SER A 88 -15.35 8.32 -17.52
N SER A 89 -15.31 7.91 -16.24
CA SER A 89 -16.26 8.40 -15.24
C SER A 89 -15.99 9.88 -14.93
N PRO A 90 -17.01 10.76 -14.97
CA PRO A 90 -16.84 12.18 -14.70
C PRO A 90 -17.05 12.44 -13.22
N SER A 91 -16.02 12.26 -12.39
CA SER A 91 -16.02 12.90 -11.07
C SER A 91 -14.61 12.97 -10.50
N LYS A 92 -13.87 13.99 -10.92
CA LYS A 92 -12.77 14.58 -10.15
C LYS A 92 -12.78 16.08 -10.37
N THR A 93 -13.57 16.78 -9.56
CA THR A 93 -13.33 18.19 -9.31
C THR A 93 -12.02 18.26 -8.53
N GLU A 94 -10.93 18.63 -9.21
CA GLU A 94 -9.67 18.96 -8.55
C GLU A 94 -9.88 20.27 -7.79
N VAL A 95 -10.12 20.16 -6.48
CA VAL A 95 -10.09 21.30 -5.57
C VAL A 95 -8.65 21.43 -5.09
N ASN A 96 -7.92 22.35 -5.72
CA ASN A 96 -6.66 22.87 -5.22
C ASN A 96 -6.93 23.68 -3.94
N GLN A 97 -6.81 23.03 -2.79
CA GLN A 97 -6.71 23.72 -1.51
C GLN A 97 -5.36 23.39 -0.88
N SER A 98 -4.48 24.39 -0.92
CA SER A 98 -3.22 24.44 -0.19
C SER A 98 -3.51 24.52 1.31
N ILE A 99 -3.41 23.38 2.00
CA ILE A 99 -3.35 23.32 3.46
C ILE A 99 -2.13 22.46 3.81
N GLU A 100 -1.13 23.11 4.42
CA GLU A 100 0.09 22.48 4.97
C GLU A 100 -0.25 21.67 6.23
N PHE A 101 -0.77 20.47 6.02
CA PHE A 101 -0.47 19.32 6.85
C PHE A 101 0.15 18.29 5.92
N ILE A 102 1.13 17.50 6.37
CA ILE A 102 1.72 16.41 5.57
C ILE A 102 0.64 15.35 5.33
N LEU A 103 -0.25 15.64 4.38
CA LEU A 103 -1.11 14.69 3.71
C LEU A 103 -0.15 13.90 2.85
N PHE A 104 0.28 12.73 3.30
CA PHE A 104 0.94 11.79 2.41
C PHE A 104 -0.07 11.45 1.31
N PRO A 105 0.09 11.97 0.07
CA PRO A 105 -0.80 11.59 -1.00
C PRO A 105 -0.62 10.09 -1.21
N ILE A 106 -1.68 9.37 -1.58
CA ILE A 106 -1.56 7.96 -1.96
C ILE A 106 -0.47 7.87 -3.04
N LEU A 107 0.63 7.16 -2.73
CA LEU A 107 1.78 7.03 -3.61
C LEU A 107 1.33 6.49 -4.97
N LYS A 108 1.67 7.24 -6.02
CA LYS A 108 1.36 6.87 -7.40
C LYS A 108 2.57 6.13 -7.97
N LEU A 109 2.31 4.97 -8.57
CA LEU A 109 3.34 4.13 -9.19
C LEU A 109 4.22 4.85 -10.23
N THR A 110 3.74 5.93 -10.85
CA THR A 110 4.47 6.58 -11.95
C THR A 110 5.62 7.48 -11.50
N ASP A 111 5.62 7.98 -10.26
CA ASP A 111 6.64 8.93 -9.78
C ASP A 111 7.17 8.61 -8.36
N ASP A 112 6.51 7.74 -7.59
CA ASP A 112 6.83 7.53 -6.17
C ASP A 112 7.42 6.13 -5.90
N THR A 113 8.71 6.07 -5.54
CA THR A 113 9.32 4.89 -4.92
C THR A 113 8.79 4.75 -3.50
N VAL A 114 8.42 3.54 -3.07
CA VAL A 114 8.04 3.31 -1.66
C VAL A 114 9.32 3.33 -0.83
N PRO A 115 9.50 4.28 0.10
CA PRO A 115 10.69 4.31 0.92
C PRO A 115 10.73 3.11 1.87
N VAL A 116 11.91 2.49 1.95
CA VAL A 116 12.20 1.36 2.81
C VAL A 116 13.34 1.76 3.72
N TYR A 117 13.15 1.60 5.02
CA TYR A 117 14.03 2.08 6.07
C TYR A 117 14.63 0.92 6.85
N ASP A 118 15.91 1.01 7.20
CA ASP A 118 16.60 0.05 8.05
C ASP A 118 16.42 0.41 9.53
N GLY A 119 15.63 -0.40 10.24
CA GLY A 119 15.34 -0.25 11.65
C GLY A 119 16.26 -1.03 12.59
N HIS A 120 17.26 -1.78 12.10
CA HIS A 120 18.11 -2.60 12.97
C HIS A 120 18.94 -1.79 13.97
N LYS A 121 19.20 -0.52 13.68
CA LYS A 121 20.11 0.34 14.46
C LYS A 121 19.40 1.49 15.18
N VAL A 122 18.07 1.56 15.09
CA VAL A 122 17.28 2.68 15.64
C VAL A 122 16.24 2.11 16.61
N ASP A 123 16.23 2.63 17.84
CA ASP A 123 15.16 2.32 18.79
C ASP A 123 13.89 3.07 18.36
N PHE A 124 12.89 2.34 17.88
CA PHE A 124 11.70 2.93 17.27
C PHE A 124 10.65 3.31 18.32
N ASP A 125 10.45 4.60 18.55
CA ASP A 125 9.31 5.15 19.28
C ASP A 125 8.23 5.66 18.31
N PRO A 126 7.08 4.97 18.16
CA PRO A 126 6.02 5.39 17.26
C PRO A 126 5.43 6.76 17.61
N SER A 127 5.49 7.19 18.88
CA SER A 127 4.85 8.43 19.32
C SER A 127 5.59 9.69 18.85
N THR A 128 6.91 9.59 18.65
CA THR A 128 7.78 10.71 18.28
C THR A 128 8.42 10.52 16.90
N HIS A 129 8.73 9.29 16.50
CA HIS A 129 9.52 9.03 15.30
C HIS A 129 8.67 8.97 14.02
N LEU A 130 7.38 8.64 14.09
CA LEU A 130 6.53 8.48 12.89
C LEU A 130 6.51 9.72 11.98
N GLN A 131 6.56 10.93 12.57
CA GLN A 131 6.55 12.18 11.80
C GLN A 131 7.88 12.47 11.10
N ARG A 132 8.97 11.87 11.60
CA ARG A 132 10.36 12.15 11.19
C ARG A 132 11.08 10.89 10.69
N ILE A 133 10.33 9.87 10.29
CA ILE A 133 10.88 8.57 9.85
C ILE A 133 11.97 8.76 8.79
N HIS A 134 11.74 9.63 7.81
CA HIS A 134 12.68 9.92 6.72
C HIS A 134 13.97 10.62 7.17
N GLU A 135 13.97 11.28 8.33
CA GLU A 135 15.16 11.94 8.89
C GLU A 135 15.93 11.02 9.83
N LEU A 136 15.23 10.12 10.52
CA LEU A 136 15.76 9.34 11.64
C LEU A 136 16.29 7.98 11.19
N PHE A 137 15.66 7.37 10.19
CA PHE A 137 16.02 6.04 9.75
C PHE A 137 16.89 6.09 8.48
N PRO A 138 17.99 5.33 8.46
CA PRO A 138 18.72 5.12 7.21
C PRO A 138 17.88 4.33 6.21
N ASP A 139 18.14 4.52 4.92
CA ASP A 139 17.52 3.72 3.86
C ASP A 139 17.98 2.25 3.98
N PHE A 140 17.06 1.33 3.71
CA PHE A 140 17.35 -0.09 3.63
C PHE A 140 17.97 -0.42 2.27
N GLU A 141 19.09 -1.14 2.28
CA GLU A 141 19.77 -1.53 1.06
C GLU A 141 19.09 -2.76 0.41
N GLY A 142 18.56 -2.56 -0.79
CA GLY A 142 17.98 -3.63 -1.61
C GLY A 142 16.50 -3.89 -1.33
N GLU A 143 16.01 -5.03 -1.83
CA GLU A 143 14.62 -5.43 -1.66
C GLU A 143 14.42 -6.15 -0.32
N VAL A 144 13.29 -5.92 0.35
CA VAL A 144 12.98 -6.58 1.63
C VAL A 144 12.93 -8.11 1.42
N PRO A 145 13.81 -8.88 2.09
CA PRO A 145 13.82 -10.34 1.91
C PRO A 145 12.52 -10.98 2.41
N GLN A 146 12.06 -12.03 1.72
CA GLN A 146 11.01 -12.90 2.25
C GLN A 146 11.47 -13.51 3.57
N GLY A 147 10.62 -13.48 4.59
CA GLY A 147 10.92 -13.93 5.94
C GLY A 147 11.31 -12.81 6.90
N SER A 148 11.40 -11.57 6.41
CA SER A 148 11.73 -10.42 7.24
C SER A 148 10.59 -10.05 8.19
N PHE A 149 10.94 -9.50 9.35
CA PHE A 149 10.01 -8.80 10.22
C PHE A 149 10.00 -7.32 9.83
N SER A 150 8.84 -6.84 9.38
CA SER A 150 8.70 -5.49 8.82
C SER A 150 7.53 -4.75 9.43
N VAL A 151 7.66 -3.44 9.57
CA VAL A 151 6.59 -2.52 9.94
C VAL A 151 6.16 -1.76 8.69
N VAL A 152 4.88 -1.81 8.35
CA VAL A 152 4.34 -1.15 7.17
C VAL A 152 3.49 0.03 7.60
N GLY A 153 3.79 1.21 7.07
CA GLY A 153 2.93 2.37 7.12
C GLY A 153 2.06 2.44 5.88
N TYR A 154 0.75 2.53 6.05
CA TYR A 154 -0.21 2.51 4.95
C TYR A 154 -1.46 3.32 5.25
N THR A 155 -2.19 3.69 4.20
CA THR A 155 -3.54 4.23 4.32
C THR A 155 -4.55 3.19 3.85
N THR A 156 -5.72 3.14 4.48
CA THR A 156 -6.77 2.19 4.09
C THR A 156 -7.91 2.92 3.38
N SER A 157 -8.45 2.28 2.34
CA SER A 157 -9.62 2.74 1.62
C SER A 157 -10.64 1.62 1.47
N VAL A 158 -11.93 1.95 1.48
CA VAL A 158 -13.02 1.01 1.22
C VAL A 158 -13.61 1.28 -0.15
N TYR A 159 -13.84 0.22 -0.91
CA TYR A 159 -14.51 0.28 -2.21
C TYR A 159 -15.61 -0.77 -2.30
N SER A 160 -16.65 -0.47 -3.07
CA SER A 160 -17.74 -1.41 -3.30
C SER A 160 -17.34 -2.42 -4.38
N GLY A 161 -17.43 -3.70 -4.05
CA GLY A 161 -17.29 -4.81 -4.96
C GLY A 161 -18.59 -5.19 -5.65
N LYS A 162 -18.59 -6.37 -6.26
CA LYS A 162 -19.83 -7.00 -6.74
C LYS A 162 -20.68 -7.40 -5.53
N GLU A 163 -21.99 -7.54 -5.74
CA GLU A 163 -22.90 -8.06 -4.70
C GLU A 163 -22.97 -7.19 -3.42
N ASN A 164 -22.74 -5.89 -3.52
CA ASN A 164 -22.79 -4.93 -2.40
C ASN A 164 -21.78 -5.22 -1.27
N GLN A 165 -20.75 -6.03 -1.54
CA GLN A 165 -19.66 -6.30 -0.61
C GLN A 165 -18.73 -5.09 -0.51
N SER A 166 -18.34 -4.74 0.71
CA SER A 166 -17.37 -3.66 0.96
C SER A 166 -15.98 -4.27 1.08
N HIS A 167 -15.08 -3.92 0.16
CA HIS A 167 -13.70 -4.41 0.17
C HIS A 167 -12.74 -3.37 0.70
N ILE A 168 -11.67 -3.83 1.35
CA ILE A 168 -10.57 -2.97 1.79
C ILE A 168 -9.40 -3.01 0.80
N SER A 169 -8.76 -1.86 0.63
CA SER A 169 -7.47 -1.74 -0.05
C SER A 169 -6.48 -0.99 0.86
N CYS A 170 -5.29 -1.56 1.01
CA CYS A 170 -4.21 -0.99 1.81
C CYS A 170 -3.16 -0.38 0.88
N ASN A 171 -2.98 0.94 0.97
CA ASN A 171 -2.08 1.71 0.15
C ASN A 171 -0.78 1.97 0.90
N VAL A 172 0.29 1.28 0.53
CA VAL A 172 1.60 1.42 1.19
C VAL A 172 2.14 2.85 1.06
N GLN A 173 2.77 3.35 2.13
CA GLN A 173 3.41 4.66 2.20
C GLN A 173 4.90 4.54 2.52
N TRP A 174 5.27 3.61 3.40
CA TRP A 174 6.66 3.34 3.77
C TRP A 174 6.77 1.97 4.45
N VAL A 175 7.99 1.44 4.52
CA VAL A 175 8.30 0.19 5.23
C VAL A 175 9.54 0.39 6.10
N ILE A 176 9.54 -0.16 7.31
CA ILE A 176 10.73 -0.29 8.17
C ILE A 176 11.05 -1.78 8.30
N VAL A 177 12.30 -2.17 8.05
CA VAL A 177 12.78 -3.54 8.24
C VAL A 177 13.42 -3.64 9.63
N LEU A 178 12.83 -4.47 10.51
CA LEU A 178 13.30 -4.66 11.88
C LEU A 178 14.14 -5.94 12.05
N GLY A 179 13.97 -6.90 11.15
CA GLY A 179 14.76 -8.13 11.14
C GLY A 179 14.71 -8.78 9.77
N THR A 180 15.84 -9.29 9.30
CA THR A 180 15.94 -10.10 8.08
C THR A 180 16.28 -11.55 8.44
N PRO A 181 15.83 -12.54 7.66
CA PRO A 181 16.31 -13.91 7.82
C PRO A 181 17.81 -14.00 7.48
N GLN A 182 18.54 -14.86 8.17
CA GLN A 182 19.92 -15.23 7.86
C GLN A 182 19.97 -16.38 6.84
#